data_AF-A0A7T7F2K2-F1
#
_entry.id   AF-A0A7T7F2K2-F1
#
_cell.length_a   1.000
_cell.length_b   1.000
_cell.length_c   1.000
_cell.angle_alpha   90.00
_cell.angle_beta   90.00
_cell.angle_gamma   90.00
#
_symmetry.space_group_name_H-M   'P 1'
#
loop_
_entity.id
_entity.type
_entity.pdbx_description
1 polymer ?
#
loop_
_entity_poly.entity_id
_entity_poly.type
_entity_poly.pdbx_seq_one_letter_code
_entity_poly.pdbx_strand_id
1 'polypeptide(L)'
;MISDALWMEEALIEARKGIGLTAPNPAVGAVIVKDGEVIGRGWHRAAGQPHAEREALADARERHGEDAIRGATAYVTLEPCSTTGRTPPCCDGLIEAGIFRVVWGATDPNPAHVGAAEKILNDAGVETSHGMMADECEEVIRGFASVQTRNRPWVIAKSAMSIDGRITRPAGEGQWLTSPESLSRVQQIRSQVDAIVTSGATLRADNPALTLRVAHPHGEKAPLWRVVFSRGGGLPAEAQVFTDAQRERTLVVMVGAPEGAVVEARALVGNERVAVVESIVGGLEWLCQWGIQTVMVEAGGRMLGEWIDRQLVDEFVGFVAPMLCGGGAVGVAGVGVPSVTMSPRLSGFTSERIGNDVMVRGVARYPASEVVASGVRRMPCVFFDRDGVVNDPRDHYYVTRWSEFHFMEGIIDVIAKVKAAGCLAILVTSQRGVGKGRMSEADLAEIHQQMQEELERQGAAFDGIYSYTGLAPDGPGAKPRPDMIYDALADHPIDLTLSVIIGDADRDIEMGRNAGIRTIRLVGEKAVGVEADATVQRPGELLAVLREMGFVM
;
A
#
# COMPACT_ATOMS: atom_id res chain seq x y z
N MET A 1 -17.91 1.54 38.16
CA MET A 1 -18.34 1.22 36.78
C MET A 1 -17.17 0.59 36.08
N ILE A 2 -17.36 -0.61 35.54
CA ILE A 2 -16.38 -1.23 34.64
C ILE A 2 -16.41 -0.43 33.33
N SER A 3 -15.25 -0.15 32.73
CA SER A 3 -15.14 0.69 31.53
C SER A 3 -15.53 -0.08 30.26
N ASP A 4 -16.12 0.63 29.28
CA ASP A 4 -16.42 0.12 27.94
C ASP A 4 -15.19 -0.53 27.27
N ALA A 5 -13.98 -0.04 27.58
CA ALA A 5 -12.71 -0.59 27.11
C ALA A 5 -12.50 -2.06 27.52
N LEU A 6 -12.89 -2.47 28.74
CA LEU A 6 -12.75 -3.87 29.17
C LEU A 6 -13.60 -4.80 28.29
N TRP A 7 -14.82 -4.38 27.97
CA TRP A 7 -15.73 -5.20 27.17
C TRP A 7 -15.34 -5.21 25.70
N MET A 8 -14.75 -4.13 25.19
CA MET A 8 -14.16 -4.12 23.86
C MET A 8 -12.92 -5.03 23.78
N GLU A 9 -12.11 -5.10 24.83
CA GLU A 9 -10.99 -6.06 24.91
C GLU A 9 -11.49 -7.52 24.84
N GLU A 10 -12.59 -7.85 25.53
CA GLU A 10 -13.24 -9.15 25.42
C GLU A 10 -13.77 -9.43 24.00
N ALA A 11 -14.34 -8.43 23.32
CA ALA A 11 -14.75 -8.56 21.93
C ALA A 11 -13.54 -8.75 20.98
N LEU A 12 -12.41 -8.09 21.25
CA LEU A 12 -11.15 -8.27 20.51
C LEU A 12 -10.57 -9.68 20.70
N ILE A 13 -10.66 -10.25 21.90
CA ILE A 13 -10.28 -11.65 22.15
C ILE A 13 -11.09 -12.60 21.26
N GLU A 14 -12.40 -12.37 21.13
CA GLU A 14 -13.25 -13.14 20.21
C GLU A 14 -12.87 -12.90 18.75
N ALA A 15 -12.64 -11.64 18.33
CA ALA A 15 -12.32 -11.28 16.96
C ALA A 15 -11.01 -11.93 16.46
N ARG A 16 -9.98 -11.98 17.32
CA ARG A 16 -8.67 -12.58 17.00
C ARG A 16 -8.78 -14.08 16.65
N LYS A 17 -9.84 -14.77 17.06
CA LYS A 17 -10.09 -16.17 16.69
C LYS A 17 -10.35 -16.35 15.19
N GLY A 18 -10.88 -15.32 14.51
CA GLY A 18 -11.21 -15.34 13.09
C GLY A 18 -10.10 -14.93 12.14
N ILE A 19 -8.95 -14.48 12.65
CA ILE A 19 -7.80 -14.09 11.82
C ILE A 19 -7.33 -15.30 11.00
N GLY A 20 -7.30 -15.13 9.68
CA GLY A 20 -6.90 -16.19 8.74
C GLY A 20 -7.97 -17.26 8.45
N LEU A 21 -9.19 -17.12 8.97
CA LEU A 21 -10.30 -18.06 8.71
C LEU A 21 -11.46 -17.44 7.92
N THR A 22 -11.55 -16.11 7.90
CA THR A 22 -12.76 -15.38 7.51
C THR A 22 -12.74 -14.80 6.11
N ALA A 23 -11.56 -14.66 5.49
CA ALA A 23 -11.42 -14.08 4.16
C ALA A 23 -12.38 -14.74 3.14
N PRO A 24 -13.09 -13.96 2.31
CA PRO A 24 -12.96 -12.51 2.09
C PRO A 24 -13.78 -11.62 3.06
N ASN A 25 -14.37 -12.16 4.12
CA ASN A 25 -15.01 -11.34 5.14
C ASN A 25 -13.99 -10.90 6.22
N PRO A 26 -14.23 -9.79 6.93
CA PRO A 26 -13.38 -9.37 8.04
C PRO A 26 -13.51 -10.33 9.24
N ALA A 27 -12.44 -10.44 10.02
CA ALA A 27 -12.50 -11.04 11.34
C ALA A 27 -13.16 -10.05 12.31
N VAL A 28 -14.32 -10.43 12.87
CA VAL A 28 -15.10 -9.59 13.79
C VAL A 28 -15.45 -10.43 15.02
N GLY A 29 -15.36 -9.81 16.18
CA GLY A 29 -15.82 -10.33 17.46
C GLY A 29 -16.86 -9.41 18.09
N ALA A 30 -17.74 -9.99 18.89
CA ALA A 30 -18.79 -9.30 19.62
C ALA A 30 -19.06 -9.96 20.98
N VAL A 31 -19.41 -9.13 21.98
CA VAL A 31 -19.92 -9.59 23.28
C VAL A 31 -21.19 -8.84 23.67
N ILE A 32 -22.11 -9.53 24.34
CA ILE A 32 -23.34 -8.95 24.90
C ILE A 32 -23.18 -8.88 26.42
N VAL A 33 -23.37 -7.69 26.99
CA VAL A 33 -23.15 -7.40 28.42
C VAL A 33 -24.43 -6.89 29.08
N LYS A 34 -24.80 -7.50 30.20
CA LYS A 34 -25.93 -7.09 31.03
C LYS A 34 -25.51 -7.10 32.50
N ASP A 35 -25.89 -6.06 33.25
CA ASP A 35 -25.63 -5.95 34.69
C ASP A 35 -24.16 -6.18 35.11
N GLY A 36 -23.22 -5.81 34.23
CA GLY A 36 -21.78 -5.94 34.45
C GLY A 36 -21.20 -7.31 34.12
N GLU A 37 -21.96 -8.21 33.50
CA GLU A 37 -21.54 -9.56 33.13
C GLU A 37 -21.68 -9.81 31.63
N VAL A 38 -20.75 -10.59 31.06
CA VAL A 38 -20.82 -11.05 29.67
C VAL A 38 -21.82 -12.21 29.57
N ILE A 39 -22.99 -11.93 29.02
CA ILE A 39 -24.05 -12.91 28.81
C ILE A 39 -23.96 -13.59 27.44
N GLY A 40 -23.27 -13.02 26.45
CA GLY A 40 -23.11 -13.60 25.11
C GLY A 40 -21.75 -13.30 24.49
N ARG A 41 -21.19 -14.24 23.70
CA ARG A 41 -19.91 -14.12 22.98
C ARG A 41 -20.04 -14.69 21.58
N GLY A 42 -19.44 -14.01 20.61
CA GLY A 42 -19.49 -14.44 19.22
C GLY A 42 -18.35 -13.88 18.39
N TRP A 43 -17.98 -14.63 17.36
CA TRP A 43 -17.03 -14.17 16.34
C TRP A 43 -17.40 -14.75 14.98
N HIS A 44 -17.09 -14.04 13.91
CA HIS A 44 -17.39 -14.51 12.56
C HIS A 44 -16.48 -15.68 12.17
N ARG A 45 -17.05 -16.86 11.91
CA ARG A 45 -16.28 -18.10 11.74
C ARG A 45 -15.70 -18.31 10.34
N ALA A 46 -16.47 -17.98 9.31
CA ALA A 46 -16.10 -18.16 7.91
C ALA A 46 -17.08 -17.40 7.01
N ALA A 47 -16.66 -17.04 5.79
CA ALA A 47 -17.51 -16.34 4.84
C ALA A 47 -18.84 -17.09 4.57
N GLY A 48 -19.96 -16.38 4.70
CA GLY A 48 -21.31 -16.94 4.55
C GLY A 48 -21.91 -17.58 5.81
N GLN A 49 -21.14 -17.70 6.90
CA GLN A 49 -21.66 -18.05 8.22
C GLN A 49 -22.21 -16.80 8.94
N PRO A 50 -22.95 -16.95 10.05
CA PRO A 50 -23.42 -15.82 10.85
C PRO A 50 -22.27 -14.87 11.25
N HIS A 51 -22.61 -13.58 11.35
CA HIS A 51 -21.69 -12.56 11.84
C HIS A 51 -21.54 -12.64 13.36
N ALA A 52 -20.54 -11.94 13.90
CA ALA A 52 -20.19 -12.00 15.31
C ALA A 52 -21.34 -11.61 16.24
N GLU A 53 -22.10 -10.59 15.86
CA GLU A 53 -23.24 -10.07 16.61
C GLU A 53 -24.35 -11.13 16.69
N ARG A 54 -24.61 -11.84 15.59
CA ARG A 54 -25.62 -12.91 15.53
C ARG A 54 -25.19 -14.12 16.36
N GLU A 55 -23.92 -14.50 16.33
CA GLU A 55 -23.36 -15.56 17.20
C GLU A 55 -23.45 -15.16 18.68
N ALA A 56 -23.09 -13.92 19.02
CA ALA A 56 -23.11 -13.45 20.41
C ALA A 56 -24.53 -13.38 20.98
N LEU A 57 -25.50 -12.96 20.16
CA LEU A 57 -26.93 -13.01 20.52
C LEU A 57 -27.42 -14.46 20.67
N ALA A 58 -27.04 -15.36 19.76
CA ALA A 58 -27.44 -16.77 19.86
C ALA A 58 -26.88 -17.44 21.13
N ASP A 59 -25.61 -17.20 21.45
CA ASP A 59 -24.96 -17.69 22.67
C ASP A 59 -25.62 -17.10 23.94
N ALA A 60 -25.99 -15.82 23.93
CA ALA A 60 -26.75 -15.22 25.03
C ALA A 60 -28.13 -15.88 25.23
N ARG A 61 -28.86 -16.12 24.13
CA ARG A 61 -30.17 -16.78 24.15
C ARG A 61 -30.06 -18.20 24.71
N GLU A 62 -29.07 -18.95 24.24
CA GLU A 62 -28.85 -20.33 24.66
C GLU A 62 -28.52 -20.43 26.15
N ARG A 63 -27.65 -19.55 26.66
CA ARG A 63 -27.16 -19.61 28.04
C ARG A 63 -28.10 -18.98 29.06
N HIS A 64 -28.81 -17.91 28.71
CA HIS A 64 -29.55 -17.07 29.66
C HIS A 64 -31.02 -16.81 29.28
N GLY A 65 -31.46 -17.25 28.10
CA GLY A 65 -32.80 -17.00 27.58
C GLY A 65 -32.96 -15.64 26.88
N GLU A 66 -34.03 -15.49 26.09
CA GLU A 66 -34.28 -14.28 25.28
C GLU A 66 -34.42 -13.01 26.14
N ASP A 67 -35.15 -13.11 27.26
CA ASP A 67 -35.46 -11.96 28.11
C ASP A 67 -34.22 -11.32 28.75
N ALA A 68 -33.14 -12.09 28.93
CA ALA A 68 -31.88 -11.60 29.52
C ALA A 68 -31.15 -10.60 28.61
N ILE A 69 -31.40 -10.64 27.30
CA ILE A 69 -30.75 -9.77 26.31
C ILE A 69 -31.37 -8.38 26.30
N ARG A 70 -32.65 -8.27 26.66
CA ARG A 70 -33.38 -7.01 26.57
C ARG A 70 -32.75 -5.95 27.46
N GLY A 71 -32.42 -4.82 26.85
CA GLY A 71 -31.73 -3.71 27.49
C GLY A 71 -30.26 -3.99 27.84
N ALA A 72 -29.62 -4.98 27.21
CA ALA A 72 -28.18 -5.20 27.30
C ALA A 72 -27.40 -4.21 26.41
N THR A 73 -26.08 -4.18 26.57
CA THR A 73 -25.16 -3.46 25.67
C THR A 73 -24.39 -4.46 24.81
N ALA A 74 -24.32 -4.22 23.51
CA ALA A 74 -23.48 -4.98 22.60
C ALA A 74 -22.15 -4.24 22.35
N TYR A 75 -21.03 -4.94 22.45
CA TYR A 75 -19.70 -4.44 22.07
C TYR A 75 -19.24 -5.20 20.83
N VAL A 76 -18.92 -4.49 19.75
CA VAL A 76 -18.59 -5.09 18.44
C VAL A 76 -17.30 -4.48 17.91
N THR A 77 -16.37 -5.30 17.46
CA THR A 77 -15.05 -4.80 16.99
C THR A 77 -15.10 -4.00 15.68
N LEU A 78 -16.15 -4.14 14.88
CA LEU A 78 -16.37 -3.43 13.62
C LEU A 78 -17.79 -2.85 13.60
N GLU A 79 -17.99 -1.74 12.90
CA GLU A 79 -19.31 -1.18 12.63
C GLU A 79 -20.30 -2.27 12.15
N PRO A 80 -21.45 -2.47 12.82
CA PRO A 80 -22.41 -3.51 12.46
C PRO A 80 -22.97 -3.29 11.05
N CYS A 81 -23.07 -4.36 10.26
CA CYS A 81 -23.54 -4.21 8.89
C CYS A 81 -25.00 -3.70 8.83
N SER A 82 -25.24 -2.75 7.91
CA SER A 82 -26.48 -2.00 7.73
C SER A 82 -27.28 -2.43 6.49
N THR A 83 -26.69 -3.23 5.61
CA THR A 83 -27.30 -3.71 4.36
C THR A 83 -27.33 -5.23 4.29
N THR A 84 -28.36 -5.77 3.64
CA THR A 84 -28.49 -7.22 3.43
C THR A 84 -27.45 -7.70 2.42
N GLY A 85 -26.53 -8.55 2.88
CA GLY A 85 -25.56 -9.25 2.03
C GLY A 85 -25.99 -10.70 1.80
N ARG A 86 -25.08 -11.64 2.10
CA ARG A 86 -25.40 -13.09 2.15
C ARG A 86 -26.28 -13.46 3.35
N THR A 87 -26.24 -12.63 4.37
CA THR A 87 -26.97 -12.76 5.63
C THR A 87 -27.76 -11.45 5.89
N PRO A 88 -28.86 -11.50 6.66
CA PRO A 88 -29.58 -10.30 7.09
C PRO A 88 -28.67 -9.32 7.86
N PRO A 89 -28.95 -8.01 7.84
CA PRO A 89 -28.16 -6.99 8.53
C PRO A 89 -28.02 -7.28 10.03
N CYS A 90 -26.86 -6.95 10.60
CA CYS A 90 -26.63 -7.09 12.04
C CYS A 90 -27.41 -6.06 12.85
N CYS A 91 -27.58 -4.85 12.31
CA CYS A 91 -28.39 -3.78 12.93
C CYS A 91 -29.80 -4.29 13.26
N ASP A 92 -30.48 -4.93 12.31
CA ASP A 92 -31.83 -5.48 12.51
C ASP A 92 -31.85 -6.51 13.65
N GLY A 93 -30.84 -7.37 13.73
CA GLY A 93 -30.74 -8.39 14.76
C GLY A 93 -30.55 -7.83 16.17
N LEU A 94 -29.79 -6.75 16.29
CA LEU A 94 -29.58 -6.04 17.56
C LEU A 94 -30.87 -5.33 18.00
N ILE A 95 -31.59 -4.71 17.06
CA ILE A 95 -32.88 -4.05 17.30
C ILE A 95 -33.94 -5.07 17.73
N GLU A 96 -34.09 -6.17 16.98
CA GLU A 96 -35.04 -7.25 17.27
C GLU A 96 -34.80 -7.87 18.66
N ALA A 97 -33.54 -8.02 19.05
CA ALA A 97 -33.16 -8.55 20.37
C ALA A 97 -33.40 -7.55 21.53
N GLY A 98 -33.78 -6.30 21.22
CA GLY A 98 -34.02 -5.27 22.21
C GLY A 98 -32.75 -4.79 22.93
N ILE A 99 -31.61 -4.77 22.24
CA ILE A 99 -30.37 -4.17 22.74
C ILE A 99 -30.61 -2.67 23.01
N PHE A 100 -30.14 -2.19 24.16
CA PHE A 100 -30.29 -0.77 24.54
C PHE A 100 -29.18 0.10 23.97
N ARG A 101 -27.95 -0.41 23.94
CA ARG A 101 -26.77 0.34 23.51
C ARG A 101 -25.82 -0.54 22.69
N VAL A 102 -25.22 0.01 21.65
CA VAL A 102 -24.20 -0.64 20.82
C VAL A 102 -22.94 0.21 20.84
N VAL A 103 -21.81 -0.41 21.19
CA VAL A 103 -20.50 0.21 21.18
C VAL A 103 -19.63 -0.49 20.15
N TRP A 104 -19.00 0.22 19.24
CA TRP A 104 -18.05 -0.38 18.30
C TRP A 104 -16.69 0.30 18.23
N GLY A 105 -15.70 -0.47 17.78
CA GLY A 105 -14.32 -0.03 17.66
C GLY A 105 -14.01 0.59 16.31
N ALA A 106 -13.72 -0.24 15.31
CA ALA A 106 -13.40 0.23 13.96
C ALA A 106 -14.65 0.62 13.17
N THR A 107 -14.54 1.67 12.35
CA THR A 107 -15.53 2.03 11.33
C THR A 107 -15.39 1.12 10.12
N ASP A 108 -16.49 0.87 9.39
CA ASP A 108 -16.39 0.09 8.14
C ASP A 108 -15.51 0.86 7.13
N PRO A 109 -14.40 0.27 6.63
CA PRO A 109 -13.54 0.93 5.65
C PRO A 109 -14.19 1.11 4.27
N ASN A 110 -15.33 0.47 3.99
CA ASN A 110 -16.08 0.67 2.75
C ASN A 110 -16.90 1.98 2.83
N PRO A 111 -16.60 2.99 1.97
CA PRO A 111 -17.29 4.28 1.99
C PRO A 111 -18.81 4.20 1.82
N ALA A 112 -19.32 3.13 1.21
CA ALA A 112 -20.75 2.92 1.02
C ALA A 112 -21.51 2.58 2.33
N HIS A 113 -20.80 2.18 3.39
CA HIS A 113 -21.40 1.72 4.65
C HIS A 113 -21.15 2.66 5.83
N VAL A 114 -20.17 3.57 5.72
CA VAL A 114 -19.79 4.51 6.80
C VAL A 114 -20.99 5.31 7.30
N GLY A 115 -21.31 5.16 8.59
CA GLY A 115 -22.31 5.98 9.30
C GLY A 115 -23.76 5.53 9.08
N ALA A 116 -23.99 4.50 8.27
CA ALA A 116 -25.32 3.95 8.05
C ALA A 116 -25.84 3.22 9.30
N ALA A 117 -24.97 2.51 10.03
CA ALA A 117 -25.35 1.74 11.20
C ALA A 117 -25.83 2.65 12.35
N GLU A 118 -25.09 3.73 12.61
CA GLU A 118 -25.45 4.73 13.63
C GLU A 118 -26.85 5.28 13.42
N LYS A 119 -27.16 5.68 12.18
CA LYS A 119 -28.49 6.20 11.85
C LYS A 119 -29.59 5.16 12.09
N ILE A 120 -29.42 3.94 11.60
CA ILE A 120 -30.42 2.86 11.73
C ILE A 120 -30.69 2.53 13.20
N LEU A 121 -29.62 2.39 14.00
CA LEU A 121 -29.73 2.06 15.42
C LEU A 121 -30.38 3.20 16.23
N ASN A 122 -29.95 4.45 16.01
CA ASN A 122 -30.50 5.61 16.70
C ASN A 122 -31.99 5.85 16.34
N ASP A 123 -32.38 5.68 15.07
CA ASP A 123 -33.78 5.78 14.64
C ASP A 123 -34.69 4.73 15.31
N ALA A 124 -34.11 3.56 15.67
CA ALA A 124 -34.80 2.50 16.41
C ALA A 124 -34.73 2.69 17.95
N GLY A 125 -34.12 3.78 18.43
CA GLY A 125 -33.99 4.09 19.86
C GLY A 125 -32.87 3.36 20.59
N VAL A 126 -31.90 2.79 19.85
CA VAL A 126 -30.69 2.15 20.40
C VAL A 126 -29.58 3.20 20.53
N GLU A 127 -28.98 3.34 21.70
CA GLU A 127 -27.85 4.26 21.91
C GLU A 127 -26.59 3.74 21.21
N THR A 128 -25.79 4.63 20.65
CA THR A 128 -24.56 4.26 19.92
C THR A 128 -23.32 4.95 20.46
N SER A 129 -22.18 4.27 20.41
CA SER A 129 -20.86 4.86 20.70
C SER A 129 -19.80 4.20 19.82
N HIS A 130 -18.90 4.98 19.24
CA HIS A 130 -17.93 4.48 18.25
C HIS A 130 -16.49 4.92 18.55
N GLY A 131 -15.52 4.24 17.97
CA GLY A 131 -14.09 4.55 18.13
C GLY A 131 -13.45 3.95 19.39
N MET A 132 -14.12 3.02 20.08
CA MET A 132 -13.57 2.38 21.27
C MET A 132 -12.45 1.40 20.90
N MET A 133 -11.22 1.65 21.33
CA MET A 133 -10.04 0.81 20.94
C MET A 133 -9.92 0.67 19.41
N ALA A 134 -10.16 1.77 18.69
CA ALA A 134 -10.21 1.79 17.22
C ALA A 134 -8.92 1.22 16.59
N ASP A 135 -7.75 1.62 17.08
CA ASP A 135 -6.45 1.17 16.57
C ASP A 135 -6.30 -0.36 16.66
N GLU A 136 -6.68 -0.96 17.79
CA GLU A 136 -6.63 -2.41 18.00
C GLU A 136 -7.66 -3.15 17.14
N CYS A 137 -8.85 -2.57 16.95
CA CYS A 137 -9.88 -3.13 16.08
C CYS A 137 -9.48 -3.07 14.61
N GLU A 138 -8.91 -1.95 14.16
CA GLU A 138 -8.35 -1.80 12.81
C GLU A 138 -7.21 -2.77 12.54
N GLU A 139 -6.39 -3.06 13.55
CA GLU A 139 -5.31 -4.06 13.45
C GLU A 139 -5.85 -5.45 13.08
N VAL A 140 -6.99 -5.85 13.67
CA VAL A 140 -7.63 -7.15 13.41
C VAL A 140 -8.16 -7.23 11.98
N ILE A 141 -8.70 -6.14 11.44
CA ILE A 141 -9.29 -6.09 10.09
C ILE A 141 -8.35 -5.56 9.01
N ARG A 142 -7.06 -5.33 9.30
CA ARG A 142 -6.10 -4.66 8.39
C ARG A 142 -6.05 -5.20 6.96
N GLY A 143 -6.22 -6.52 6.79
CA GLY A 143 -6.31 -7.16 5.47
C GLY A 143 -7.54 -6.71 4.71
N PHE A 144 -8.71 -6.79 5.34
CA PHE A 144 -9.98 -6.31 4.80
C PHE A 144 -9.91 -4.81 4.48
N ALA A 145 -9.45 -3.99 5.43
CA ALA A 145 -9.30 -2.55 5.25
C ALA A 145 -8.35 -2.20 4.10
N SER A 146 -7.23 -2.93 3.96
CA SER A 146 -6.28 -2.76 2.85
C SER A 146 -6.95 -2.99 1.49
N VAL A 147 -7.76 -4.05 1.37
CA VAL A 147 -8.48 -4.33 0.12
C VAL A 147 -9.53 -3.26 -0.18
N GLN A 148 -10.33 -2.86 0.82
CA GLN A 148 -11.38 -1.86 0.62
C GLN A 148 -10.84 -0.47 0.26
N THR A 149 -9.72 -0.06 0.87
CA THR A 149 -9.21 1.31 0.74
C THR A 149 -8.12 1.46 -0.33
N ARG A 150 -7.35 0.41 -0.61
CA ARG A 150 -6.16 0.46 -1.49
C ARG A 150 -6.21 -0.56 -2.62
N ASN A 151 -7.28 -1.34 -2.74
CA ASN A 151 -7.44 -2.40 -3.74
C ASN A 151 -6.26 -3.40 -3.80
N ARG A 152 -5.56 -3.60 -2.68
CA ARG A 152 -4.46 -4.57 -2.60
C ARG A 152 -4.46 -5.28 -1.25
N PRO A 153 -3.94 -6.50 -1.14
CA PRO A 153 -3.79 -7.18 0.14
C PRO A 153 -2.83 -6.44 1.08
N TRP A 154 -2.97 -6.67 2.37
CA TRP A 154 -1.96 -6.33 3.37
C TRP A 154 -0.73 -7.23 3.19
N VAL A 155 0.43 -6.62 2.99
CA VAL A 155 1.68 -7.31 2.64
C VAL A 155 2.61 -7.38 3.84
N ILE A 156 2.89 -8.60 4.30
CA ILE A 156 3.88 -8.90 5.33
C ILE A 156 5.17 -9.37 4.65
N ALA A 157 6.24 -8.58 4.70
CA ALA A 157 7.56 -9.03 4.25
C ALA A 157 8.28 -9.78 5.37
N LYS A 158 8.61 -11.06 5.12
CA LYS A 158 9.34 -11.88 6.08
C LYS A 158 10.76 -12.15 5.60
N SER A 159 11.75 -11.86 6.45
CA SER A 159 13.15 -12.21 6.19
C SER A 159 13.74 -13.02 7.35
N ALA A 160 14.57 -14.01 7.05
CA ALA A 160 15.30 -14.81 8.02
C ALA A 160 16.80 -14.71 7.69
N MET A 161 17.58 -14.11 8.57
CA MET A 161 18.93 -13.66 8.29
C MET A 161 19.88 -13.83 9.48
N SER A 162 21.18 -13.82 9.20
CA SER A 162 22.23 -13.66 10.19
C SER A 162 22.25 -12.24 10.79
N ILE A 163 23.02 -12.01 11.86
CA ILE A 163 23.09 -10.67 12.50
C ILE A 163 23.71 -9.60 11.60
N ASP A 164 24.56 -10.01 10.64
CA ASP A 164 25.10 -9.16 9.58
C ASP A 164 24.19 -9.06 8.34
N GLY A 165 22.93 -9.48 8.47
CA GLY A 165 21.87 -9.25 7.49
C GLY A 165 21.91 -10.15 6.26
N ARG A 166 22.55 -11.33 6.36
CA ARG A 166 22.77 -12.24 5.22
C ARG A 166 21.76 -13.37 5.18
N ILE A 167 21.37 -13.77 3.98
CA ILE A 167 20.39 -14.84 3.75
C ILE A 167 20.96 -16.05 3.00
N THR A 168 22.19 -15.95 2.53
CA THR A 168 22.91 -17.07 1.89
C THR A 168 23.71 -17.86 2.90
N ARG A 169 23.80 -19.16 2.65
CA ARG A 169 24.69 -20.09 3.35
C ARG A 169 25.77 -20.61 2.40
N PRO A 170 26.87 -21.17 2.93
CA PRO A 170 27.80 -21.96 2.13
C PRO A 170 27.07 -23.09 1.37
N ALA A 171 27.58 -23.46 0.20
CA ALA A 171 27.01 -24.53 -0.61
C ALA A 171 27.10 -25.88 0.13
N GLY A 172 26.00 -26.65 0.15
CA GLY A 172 25.94 -27.97 0.77
C GLY A 172 25.38 -28.01 2.20
N GLU A 173 25.12 -26.86 2.84
CA GLU A 173 24.46 -26.80 4.15
C GLU A 173 22.92 -26.82 4.06
N GLY A 174 22.28 -27.20 5.17
CA GLY A 174 20.83 -27.32 5.29
C GLY A 174 20.06 -26.01 5.05
N GLN A 175 18.76 -26.13 4.80
CA GLN A 175 17.92 -25.02 4.31
C GLN A 175 17.57 -23.92 5.33
N TRP A 176 18.09 -23.94 6.56
CA TRP A 176 17.64 -23.05 7.64
C TRP A 176 18.80 -22.30 8.30
N LEU A 177 18.74 -20.96 8.32
CA LEU A 177 19.66 -20.12 9.12
C LEU A 177 19.16 -19.97 10.57
N THR A 178 17.84 -19.87 10.74
CA THR A 178 17.15 -19.64 12.01
C THR A 178 16.76 -20.96 12.68
N SER A 179 16.52 -20.90 13.99
CA SER A 179 16.22 -22.04 14.84
C SER A 179 14.88 -22.73 14.51
N PRO A 180 14.67 -24.00 14.92
CA PRO A 180 13.39 -24.69 14.77
C PRO A 180 12.20 -23.94 15.40
N GLU A 181 12.43 -23.24 16.51
CA GLU A 181 11.42 -22.40 17.17
C GLU A 181 10.99 -21.23 16.28
N SER A 182 11.95 -20.58 15.60
CA SER A 182 11.66 -19.55 14.59
C SER A 182 10.87 -20.11 13.41
N LEU A 183 11.21 -21.32 12.94
CA LEU A 183 10.43 -21.98 11.88
C LEU A 183 9.00 -22.31 12.33
N SER A 184 8.81 -22.71 13.59
CA SER A 184 7.49 -22.92 14.19
C SER A 184 6.70 -21.62 14.27
N ARG A 185 7.33 -20.52 14.69
CA ARG A 185 6.71 -19.19 14.72
C ARG A 185 6.31 -18.71 13.32
N VAL A 186 7.12 -18.99 12.29
CA VAL A 186 6.73 -18.72 10.89
C VAL A 186 5.48 -19.51 10.51
N GLN A 187 5.34 -20.78 10.92
CA GLN A 187 4.11 -21.55 10.66
C GLN A 187 2.87 -20.96 11.35
N GLN A 188 3.03 -20.39 12.55
CA GLN A 188 1.96 -19.67 13.24
C GLN A 188 1.57 -18.38 12.48
N ILE A 189 2.54 -17.63 11.95
CA ILE A 189 2.24 -16.46 11.11
C ILE A 189 1.57 -16.90 9.80
N ARG A 190 2.04 -17.98 9.18
CA ARG A 190 1.40 -18.58 7.99
C ARG A 190 -0.06 -18.95 8.24
N SER A 191 -0.42 -19.40 9.44
CA SER A 191 -1.82 -19.72 9.75
C SER A 191 -2.71 -18.47 9.80
N GLN A 192 -2.14 -17.26 9.90
CA GLN A 192 -2.89 -16.00 10.00
C GLN A 192 -3.06 -15.27 8.66
N VAL A 193 -2.38 -15.71 7.58
CA VAL A 193 -2.46 -15.08 6.26
C VAL A 193 -3.27 -15.92 5.26
N ASP A 194 -3.70 -15.32 4.16
CA ASP A 194 -4.44 -16.02 3.10
C ASP A 194 -3.52 -16.64 2.06
N ALA A 195 -2.39 -15.97 1.78
CA ALA A 195 -1.43 -16.41 0.79
C ALA A 195 0.04 -16.24 1.22
N ILE A 196 0.90 -17.10 0.67
CA ILE A 196 2.36 -16.92 0.69
C ILE A 196 2.82 -16.57 -0.71
N VAL A 197 3.55 -15.47 -0.83
CA VAL A 197 4.18 -15.01 -2.06
C VAL A 197 5.64 -15.44 -2.09
N THR A 198 6.09 -15.96 -3.22
CA THR A 198 7.52 -16.19 -3.49
C THR A 198 7.91 -15.73 -4.89
N SER A 199 9.21 -15.77 -5.18
CA SER A 199 9.74 -15.42 -6.50
C SER A 199 10.04 -16.67 -7.34
N GLY A 200 9.97 -16.55 -8.67
CA GLY A 200 10.46 -17.59 -9.57
C GLY A 200 11.93 -17.94 -9.35
N ALA A 201 12.75 -17.01 -8.86
CA ALA A 201 14.15 -17.27 -8.51
C ALA A 201 14.28 -18.16 -7.27
N THR A 202 13.51 -17.88 -6.21
CA THR A 202 13.42 -18.72 -5.00
C THR A 202 12.88 -20.10 -5.36
N LEU A 203 11.87 -20.18 -6.23
CA LEU A 203 11.33 -21.46 -6.68
C LEU A 203 12.40 -22.34 -7.35
N ARG A 204 13.24 -21.76 -8.21
CA ARG A 204 14.34 -22.47 -8.86
C ARG A 204 15.46 -22.88 -7.90
N ALA A 205 15.76 -22.04 -6.90
CA ALA A 205 16.85 -22.29 -5.97
C ALA A 205 16.48 -23.32 -4.89
N ASP A 206 15.30 -23.18 -4.29
CA ASP A 206 14.93 -23.89 -3.06
C ASP A 206 13.82 -24.92 -3.26
N ASN A 207 13.09 -24.85 -4.38
CA ASN A 207 11.92 -25.68 -4.67
C ASN A 207 10.95 -25.84 -3.47
N PRO A 208 10.50 -24.74 -2.83
CA PRO A 208 9.78 -24.83 -1.56
C PRO A 208 8.34 -25.32 -1.74
N ALA A 209 7.85 -26.10 -0.78
CA ALA A 209 6.44 -26.53 -0.75
C ALA A 209 5.46 -25.38 -0.44
N LEU A 210 5.90 -24.43 0.39
CA LEU A 210 5.10 -23.31 0.94
C LEU A 210 3.75 -23.72 1.56
N THR A 211 3.68 -24.93 2.12
CA THR A 211 2.48 -25.44 2.79
C THR A 211 2.42 -25.00 4.26
N LEU A 212 1.19 -24.99 4.79
CA LEU A 212 0.92 -24.89 6.22
C LEU A 212 1.07 -26.28 6.86
N ARG A 213 1.80 -26.36 7.98
CA ARG A 213 2.14 -27.63 8.66
C ARG A 213 1.67 -27.67 10.12
N VAL A 214 0.88 -26.68 10.52
CA VAL A 214 0.30 -26.55 11.86
C VAL A 214 -1.21 -26.35 11.74
N ALA A 215 -1.94 -26.85 12.72
CA ALA A 215 -3.37 -26.56 12.82
C ALA A 215 -3.59 -25.11 13.23
N HIS A 216 -4.67 -24.50 12.73
CA HIS A 216 -5.12 -23.21 13.25
C HIS A 216 -5.80 -23.42 14.62
N PRO A 217 -5.52 -22.61 15.64
CA PRO A 217 -5.98 -22.86 17.02
C PRO A 217 -7.51 -22.82 17.20
N HIS A 218 -8.23 -22.16 16.29
CA HIS A 218 -9.67 -21.89 16.44
C HIS A 218 -10.56 -22.49 15.33
N GLY A 219 -10.01 -23.30 14.42
CA GLY A 219 -10.81 -23.91 13.36
C GLY A 219 -10.00 -24.60 12.27
N GLU A 220 -10.70 -25.19 11.30
CA GLU A 220 -10.08 -25.77 10.12
C GLU A 220 -9.74 -24.67 9.11
N LYS A 221 -8.45 -24.46 8.86
CA LYS A 221 -7.99 -23.48 7.87
C LYS A 221 -7.80 -24.16 6.52
N ALA A 222 -8.38 -23.56 5.47
CA ALA A 222 -8.12 -23.98 4.11
C ALA A 222 -6.61 -23.88 3.78
N PRO A 223 -6.08 -24.73 2.89
CA PRO A 223 -4.69 -24.60 2.45
C PRO A 223 -4.43 -23.20 1.89
N LEU A 224 -3.25 -22.66 2.20
CA LEU A 224 -2.82 -21.34 1.76
C LEU A 224 -2.76 -21.25 0.25
N TRP A 225 -3.10 -20.08 -0.29
CA TRP A 225 -2.72 -19.75 -1.65
C TRP A 225 -1.19 -19.60 -1.72
N ARG A 226 -0.57 -20.22 -2.72
CA ARG A 226 0.86 -20.11 -3.00
C ARG A 226 1.03 -19.31 -4.27
N VAL A 227 1.60 -18.12 -4.17
CA VAL A 227 1.65 -17.16 -5.28
C VAL A 227 3.09 -17.00 -5.74
N VAL A 228 3.36 -17.31 -7.00
CA VAL A 228 4.69 -17.17 -7.61
C VAL A 228 4.72 -15.93 -8.49
N PHE A 229 5.46 -14.90 -8.08
CA PHE A 229 5.75 -13.75 -8.96
C PHE A 229 7.01 -14.04 -9.79
N SER A 230 6.92 -13.82 -11.10
CA SER A 230 8.05 -13.99 -12.03
C SER A 230 8.04 -12.93 -13.12
N ARG A 231 9.22 -12.47 -13.56
CA ARG A 231 9.38 -11.59 -14.72
C ARG A 231 9.77 -12.31 -16.01
N GLY A 232 10.18 -13.57 -15.89
CA GLY A 232 10.61 -14.39 -17.01
C GLY A 232 9.84 -15.70 -17.03
N GLY A 233 9.66 -16.25 -18.23
CA GLY A 233 9.16 -17.62 -18.41
C GLY A 233 10.13 -18.67 -17.85
N GLY A 234 9.74 -19.94 -17.95
CA GLY A 234 10.59 -21.06 -17.50
C GLY A 234 10.60 -21.27 -15.98
N LEU A 235 9.43 -21.15 -15.34
CA LEU A 235 9.25 -21.75 -14.02
C LEU A 235 9.37 -23.28 -14.15
N PRO A 236 10.12 -23.98 -13.27
CA PRO A 236 10.27 -25.43 -13.37
C PRO A 236 8.90 -26.11 -13.22
N ALA A 237 8.46 -26.86 -14.24
CA ALA A 237 7.16 -27.52 -14.24
C ALA A 237 7.07 -28.61 -13.14
N GLU A 238 8.22 -29.16 -12.78
CA GLU A 238 8.45 -30.14 -11.73
C GLU A 238 8.51 -29.53 -10.32
N ALA A 239 8.43 -28.20 -10.19
CA ALA A 239 8.48 -27.57 -8.88
C ALA A 239 7.34 -28.06 -7.99
N GLN A 240 7.63 -28.21 -6.68
CA GLN A 240 6.72 -28.83 -5.73
C GLN A 240 5.37 -28.12 -5.65
N VAL A 241 5.36 -26.79 -5.79
CA VAL A 241 4.13 -25.97 -5.80
C VAL A 241 3.20 -26.30 -6.97
N PHE A 242 3.69 -26.92 -8.04
CA PHE A 242 2.89 -27.30 -9.21
C PHE A 242 2.52 -28.79 -9.24
N THR A 243 3.22 -29.62 -8.48
CA THR A 243 3.11 -31.09 -8.56
C THR A 243 2.49 -31.74 -7.33
N ASP A 244 2.50 -31.07 -6.18
CA ASP A 244 1.98 -31.66 -4.95
C ASP A 244 0.44 -31.69 -4.85
N ALA A 245 -0.06 -32.26 -3.76
CA ALA A 245 -1.49 -32.40 -3.50
C ALA A 245 -2.23 -31.05 -3.39
N GLN A 246 -1.51 -29.95 -3.14
CA GLN A 246 -2.08 -28.61 -3.01
C GLN A 246 -1.92 -27.77 -4.28
N ARG A 247 -1.46 -28.34 -5.41
CA ARG A 247 -1.21 -27.58 -6.66
C ARG A 247 -2.38 -26.70 -7.11
N GLU A 248 -3.62 -27.10 -6.81
CA GLU A 248 -4.84 -26.33 -7.09
C GLU A 248 -4.93 -25.00 -6.31
N ARG A 249 -4.12 -24.84 -5.27
CA ARG A 249 -3.95 -23.61 -4.48
C ARG A 249 -2.70 -22.82 -4.87
N THR A 250 -2.22 -22.97 -6.10
CA THR A 250 -1.04 -22.24 -6.59
C THR A 250 -1.45 -21.27 -7.69
N LEU A 251 -1.06 -20.00 -7.53
CA LEU A 251 -1.26 -18.93 -8.50
C LEU A 251 0.11 -18.46 -9.04
N VAL A 252 0.16 -18.04 -10.31
CA VAL A 252 1.36 -17.48 -10.93
C VAL A 252 1.07 -16.09 -11.46
N VAL A 253 1.90 -15.13 -11.10
CA VAL A 253 1.82 -13.75 -11.58
C VAL A 253 3.07 -13.45 -12.41
N MET A 254 2.88 -13.28 -13.71
CA MET A 254 3.91 -12.92 -14.67
C MET A 254 3.92 -11.40 -14.84
N VAL A 255 4.99 -10.73 -14.39
CA VAL A 255 5.11 -9.27 -14.42
C VAL A 255 5.94 -8.81 -15.62
N GLY A 256 5.43 -7.86 -16.40
CA GLY A 256 6.14 -7.25 -17.54
C GLY A 256 5.47 -7.50 -18.90
N ALA A 257 4.14 -7.48 -18.96
CA ALA A 257 3.39 -7.48 -20.22
C ALA A 257 3.62 -6.17 -21.02
N PRO A 258 3.63 -6.18 -22.37
CA PRO A 258 3.57 -4.96 -23.19
C PRO A 258 2.24 -4.22 -23.00
N GLU A 259 2.27 -2.89 -23.03
CA GLU A 259 1.10 -2.00 -22.95
C GLU A 259 0.09 -2.35 -24.06
N GLY A 260 -1.18 -2.56 -23.71
CA GLY A 260 -2.23 -2.97 -24.66
C GLY A 260 -2.16 -4.43 -25.11
N ALA A 261 -1.26 -5.25 -24.55
CA ALA A 261 -1.50 -6.68 -24.54
C ALA A 261 -2.84 -6.86 -23.81
N VAL A 262 -3.86 -7.29 -24.56
CA VAL A 262 -5.10 -7.78 -23.99
C VAL A 262 -4.70 -8.59 -22.77
N VAL A 263 -5.26 -8.27 -21.62
CA VAL A 263 -5.41 -9.23 -20.54
C VAL A 263 -6.24 -10.36 -21.17
N GLU A 264 -5.57 -11.20 -21.95
CA GLU A 264 -5.84 -12.61 -21.92
C GLU A 264 -5.21 -13.03 -20.56
N ALA A 265 -5.75 -12.65 -19.40
CA ALA A 265 -6.72 -13.56 -18.79
C ALA A 265 -7.57 -14.07 -19.93
N ARG A 266 -7.19 -15.21 -20.52
CA ARG A 266 -8.13 -15.87 -21.42
C ARG A 266 -9.39 -15.92 -20.60
N ALA A 267 -10.35 -15.08 -20.99
CA ALA A 267 -11.60 -14.94 -20.31
C ALA A 267 -12.32 -16.22 -20.66
N LEU A 268 -12.00 -17.26 -19.91
CA LEU A 268 -12.66 -18.52 -19.94
C LEU A 268 -13.15 -18.71 -18.52
N VAL A 269 -14.46 -18.59 -18.41
CA VAL A 269 -15.27 -19.16 -17.36
C VAL A 269 -14.59 -20.43 -16.82
N GLY A 270 -14.03 -20.35 -15.60
CA GLY A 270 -13.50 -21.47 -14.83
C GLY A 270 -12.00 -21.75 -14.93
N ASN A 271 -11.26 -21.45 -13.84
CA ASN A 271 -9.99 -22.10 -13.43
C ASN A 271 -8.66 -21.75 -14.13
N GLU A 272 -8.38 -20.49 -14.49
CA GLU A 272 -7.01 -20.08 -14.87
C GLU A 272 -6.23 -19.46 -13.69
N ARG A 273 -5.20 -20.19 -13.22
CA ARG A 273 -4.35 -19.86 -12.06
C ARG A 273 -3.10 -19.04 -12.43
N VAL A 274 -3.07 -18.43 -13.61
CA VAL A 274 -1.94 -17.66 -14.13
C VAL A 274 -2.45 -16.30 -14.60
N ALA A 275 -1.80 -15.22 -14.17
CA ALA A 275 -2.05 -13.86 -14.65
C ALA A 275 -0.78 -13.28 -15.27
N VAL A 276 -0.93 -12.55 -16.37
CA VAL A 276 0.11 -11.71 -16.94
C VAL A 276 -0.29 -10.26 -16.69
N VAL A 277 0.57 -9.52 -15.99
CA VAL A 277 0.29 -8.16 -15.50
C VAL A 277 1.44 -7.22 -15.86
N GLU A 278 1.13 -5.95 -16.01
CA GLU A 278 2.12 -4.91 -16.32
C GLU A 278 3.03 -4.61 -15.12
N SER A 279 2.46 -4.68 -13.91
CA SER A 279 3.15 -4.27 -12.68
C SER A 279 2.91 -5.24 -11.52
N ILE A 280 3.75 -5.13 -10.48
CA ILE A 280 3.55 -5.87 -9.21
C ILE A 280 2.22 -5.47 -8.57
N VAL A 281 1.84 -4.19 -8.68
CA VAL A 281 0.58 -3.66 -8.14
C VAL A 281 -0.61 -4.35 -8.80
N GLY A 282 -0.64 -4.41 -10.14
CA GLY A 282 -1.70 -5.14 -10.86
C GLY A 282 -1.76 -6.62 -10.49
N GLY A 283 -0.62 -7.22 -10.16
CA GLY A 283 -0.56 -8.56 -9.59
C GLY A 283 -1.24 -8.67 -8.23
N LEU A 284 -1.01 -7.72 -7.33
CA LEU A 284 -1.65 -7.65 -6.01
C LEU A 284 -3.17 -7.40 -6.12
N GLU A 285 -3.59 -6.52 -7.02
CA GLU A 285 -5.01 -6.25 -7.31
C GLU A 285 -5.72 -7.51 -7.84
N TRP A 286 -5.06 -8.27 -8.73
CA TRP A 286 -5.60 -9.54 -9.21
C TRP A 286 -5.79 -10.56 -8.08
N LEU A 287 -4.90 -10.59 -7.07
CA LEU A 287 -5.08 -11.47 -5.90
C LEU A 287 -6.35 -11.10 -5.10
N CYS A 288 -6.74 -9.83 -5.03
CA CYS A 288 -7.99 -9.44 -4.36
C CYS A 288 -9.22 -10.10 -5.00
N GLN A 289 -9.19 -10.34 -6.31
CA GLN A 289 -10.27 -11.05 -7.03
C GLN A 289 -10.41 -12.51 -6.59
N TRP A 290 -9.34 -13.11 -6.04
CA TRP A 290 -9.36 -14.44 -5.43
C TRP A 290 -9.79 -14.43 -3.95
N GLY A 291 -10.23 -13.28 -3.43
CA GLY A 291 -10.60 -13.09 -2.03
C GLY A 291 -9.40 -13.07 -1.08
N ILE A 292 -8.17 -12.87 -1.59
CA ILE A 292 -6.95 -12.78 -0.79
C ILE A 292 -6.84 -11.37 -0.21
N GLN A 293 -6.77 -11.27 1.11
CA GLN A 293 -6.70 -10.00 1.84
C GLN A 293 -5.35 -9.77 2.52
N THR A 294 -4.64 -10.84 2.81
CA THR A 294 -3.35 -10.81 3.48
C THR A 294 -2.37 -11.73 2.77
N VAL A 295 -1.18 -11.22 2.49
CA VAL A 295 -0.09 -12.00 1.89
C VAL A 295 1.16 -11.90 2.73
N MET A 296 1.88 -13.00 2.86
CA MET A 296 3.24 -12.99 3.42
C MET A 296 4.26 -13.30 2.32
N VAL A 297 5.23 -12.42 2.14
CA VAL A 297 6.30 -12.59 1.16
C VAL A 297 7.45 -13.36 1.80
N GLU A 298 7.70 -14.56 1.28
CA GLU A 298 8.86 -15.40 1.59
C GLU A 298 9.68 -15.61 0.32
N ALA A 299 10.58 -14.67 0.06
CA ALA A 299 11.42 -14.65 -1.13
C ALA A 299 12.85 -14.20 -0.81
N GLY A 300 13.72 -14.25 -1.82
CA GLY A 300 15.08 -13.69 -1.69
C GLY A 300 15.07 -12.16 -1.55
N GLY A 301 16.17 -11.63 -1.02
CA GLY A 301 16.28 -10.22 -0.65
C GLY A 301 16.00 -9.23 -1.78
N ARG A 302 16.23 -9.60 -3.06
CA ARG A 302 15.93 -8.71 -4.20
C ARG A 302 14.45 -8.40 -4.34
N MET A 303 13.59 -9.40 -4.17
CA MET A 303 12.14 -9.19 -4.26
C MET A 303 11.63 -8.39 -3.07
N LEU A 304 12.09 -8.71 -1.86
CA LEU A 304 11.76 -7.94 -0.66
C LEU A 304 12.21 -6.47 -0.81
N GLY A 305 13.44 -6.26 -1.25
CA GLY A 305 14.00 -4.93 -1.50
C GLY A 305 13.19 -4.14 -2.50
N GLU A 306 12.88 -4.73 -3.65
CA GLU A 306 12.06 -4.06 -4.65
C GLU A 306 10.65 -3.69 -4.13
N TRP A 307 10.01 -4.58 -3.37
CA TRP A 307 8.68 -4.29 -2.83
C TRP A 307 8.72 -3.19 -1.77
N ILE A 308 9.81 -3.09 -1.01
CA ILE A 308 10.06 -1.98 -0.08
C ILE A 308 10.35 -0.68 -0.86
N ASP A 309 11.20 -0.72 -1.89
CA ASP A 309 11.50 0.45 -2.73
C ASP A 309 10.23 1.02 -3.37
N ARG A 310 9.27 0.16 -3.73
CA ARG A 310 7.95 0.51 -4.27
C ARG A 310 6.89 0.82 -3.20
N GLN A 311 7.26 0.83 -1.92
CA GLN A 311 6.35 1.10 -0.79
C GLN A 311 5.14 0.14 -0.70
N LEU A 312 5.32 -1.12 -1.12
CA LEU A 312 4.27 -2.13 -1.15
C LEU A 312 4.22 -3.00 0.10
N VAL A 313 5.25 -2.95 0.94
CA VAL A 313 5.29 -3.71 2.20
C VAL A 313 4.61 -2.90 3.30
N ASP A 314 3.56 -3.46 3.89
CA ASP A 314 2.83 -2.83 4.99
C ASP A 314 3.42 -3.22 6.36
N GLU A 315 4.01 -4.41 6.47
CA GLU A 315 4.55 -4.94 7.72
C GLU A 315 5.85 -5.71 7.47
N PHE A 316 6.83 -5.56 8.35
CA PHE A 316 8.08 -6.31 8.29
C PHE A 316 8.21 -7.25 9.47
N VAL A 317 8.58 -8.51 9.20
CA VAL A 317 8.91 -9.53 10.20
C VAL A 317 10.31 -10.09 9.91
N GLY A 318 11.28 -9.73 10.74
CA GLY A 318 12.65 -10.21 10.64
C GLY A 318 12.97 -11.26 11.69
N PHE A 319 13.57 -12.38 11.29
CA PHE A 319 14.18 -13.34 12.21
C PHE A 319 15.70 -13.22 12.09
N VAL A 320 16.37 -12.91 13.19
CA VAL A 320 17.80 -12.66 13.26
C VAL A 320 18.48 -13.73 14.08
N ALA A 321 19.27 -14.57 13.41
CA ALA A 321 20.06 -15.62 14.05
C ALA A 321 21.38 -15.05 14.60
N PRO A 322 21.87 -15.53 15.76
CA PRO A 322 23.07 -15.01 16.42
C PRO A 322 24.36 -15.56 15.77
N MET A 323 24.53 -15.34 14.47
CA MET A 323 25.67 -15.79 13.68
C MET A 323 26.09 -14.73 12.65
N LEU A 324 27.34 -14.82 12.18
CA LEU A 324 27.89 -13.97 11.12
C LEU A 324 28.18 -14.85 9.89
N CYS A 325 27.49 -14.61 8.78
CA CYS A 325 27.61 -15.43 7.59
C CYS A 325 28.51 -14.80 6.51
N GLY A 326 28.59 -13.47 6.46
CA GLY A 326 29.22 -12.76 5.34
C GLY A 326 28.54 -13.05 3.99
N GLY A 327 29.25 -12.75 2.90
CA GLY A 327 28.76 -13.01 1.54
C GLY A 327 27.84 -11.91 0.98
N GLY A 328 27.46 -12.04 -0.29
CA GLY A 328 26.82 -10.96 -1.05
C GLY A 328 25.30 -10.83 -0.92
N ALA A 329 24.59 -11.90 -0.53
CA ALA A 329 23.13 -11.86 -0.48
C ALA A 329 22.62 -11.34 0.86
N VAL A 330 21.99 -10.18 0.82
CA VAL A 330 21.37 -9.53 1.99
C VAL A 330 19.88 -9.82 2.08
N GLY A 331 19.32 -9.72 3.28
CA GLY A 331 17.89 -9.95 3.56
C GLY A 331 16.94 -8.96 2.88
N VAL A 332 17.43 -7.77 2.54
CA VAL A 332 16.71 -6.73 1.78
C VAL A 332 17.70 -6.13 0.78
N ALA A 333 17.56 -6.48 -0.50
CA ALA A 333 18.50 -6.16 -1.58
C ALA A 333 17.82 -5.30 -2.67
N GLY A 334 17.33 -4.13 -2.27
CA GLY A 334 16.71 -3.13 -3.15
C GLY A 334 17.71 -2.10 -3.66
N VAL A 335 17.22 -1.12 -4.42
CA VAL A 335 17.95 0.14 -4.70
C VAL A 335 18.30 0.83 -3.40
N GLY A 336 17.39 0.76 -2.42
CA GLY A 336 17.52 1.46 -1.16
C GLY A 336 17.15 2.93 -1.29
N VAL A 337 17.25 3.62 -0.17
CA VAL A 337 16.83 5.01 -0.05
C VAL A 337 18.02 5.95 -0.26
N PRO A 338 17.82 7.14 -0.85
CA PRO A 338 18.90 8.09 -1.10
C PRO A 338 19.50 8.66 0.19
N SER A 339 18.74 8.63 1.30
CA SER A 339 19.19 9.08 2.62
C SER A 339 18.56 8.25 3.74
N VAL A 340 19.19 8.25 4.91
CA VAL A 340 18.68 7.55 6.11
C VAL A 340 17.34 8.13 6.58
N THR A 341 17.06 9.42 6.34
CA THR A 341 15.76 10.03 6.66
C THR A 341 14.65 9.49 5.78
N MET A 342 14.98 9.07 4.55
CA MET A 342 14.04 8.45 3.62
C MET A 342 13.81 6.95 3.88
N SER A 343 14.50 6.36 4.87
CA SER A 343 14.31 4.95 5.24
C SER A 343 12.92 4.70 5.83
N PRO A 344 12.22 3.63 5.42
CA PRO A 344 11.01 3.21 6.10
C PRO A 344 11.29 2.97 7.58
N ARG A 345 10.42 3.49 8.45
CA ARG A 345 10.45 3.26 9.90
C ARG A 345 9.46 2.16 10.25
N LEU A 346 9.79 1.38 11.28
CA LEU A 346 8.86 0.39 11.81
C LEU A 346 8.13 1.01 13.00
N SER A 347 6.85 1.34 12.81
CA SER A 347 5.95 1.73 13.88
C SER A 347 5.44 0.49 14.62
N GLY A 348 5.14 0.62 15.92
CA GLY A 348 4.79 -0.54 16.75
C GLY A 348 5.91 -1.58 16.81
N PHE A 349 7.17 -1.14 16.75
CA PHE A 349 8.34 -2.02 16.73
C PHE A 349 8.38 -2.88 18.01
N THR A 350 8.40 -4.20 17.82
CA THR A 350 8.53 -5.18 18.89
C THR A 350 9.70 -6.11 18.59
N SER A 351 10.32 -6.61 19.65
CA SER A 351 11.35 -7.64 19.58
C SER A 351 11.06 -8.74 20.58
N GLU A 352 11.11 -9.99 20.14
CA GLU A 352 10.90 -11.18 20.97
C GLU A 352 12.05 -12.16 20.75
N ARG A 353 12.57 -12.74 21.83
CA ARG A 353 13.53 -13.84 21.72
C ARG A 353 12.80 -15.15 21.42
N ILE A 354 13.17 -15.80 20.31
CA ILE A 354 12.59 -17.08 19.88
C ILE A 354 13.70 -18.12 19.85
N GLY A 355 13.76 -18.98 20.87
CA GLY A 355 14.89 -19.88 21.06
C GLY A 355 16.21 -19.10 21.17
N ASN A 356 17.10 -19.28 20.20
CA ASN A 356 18.37 -18.56 20.11
C ASN A 356 18.32 -17.33 19.17
N ASP A 357 17.23 -17.14 18.44
CA ASP A 357 17.08 -16.02 17.52
C ASP A 357 16.31 -14.86 18.17
N VAL A 358 16.31 -13.72 17.47
CA VAL A 358 15.43 -12.58 17.77
C VAL A 358 14.46 -12.39 16.61
N MET A 359 13.17 -12.38 16.90
CA MET A 359 12.15 -11.92 15.97
C MET A 359 11.91 -10.43 16.21
N VAL A 360 12.02 -9.62 15.16
CA VAL A 360 11.61 -8.21 15.14
C VAL A 360 10.39 -8.04 14.25
N ARG A 361 9.45 -7.20 14.65
CA ARG A 361 8.20 -6.98 13.92
C ARG A 361 7.75 -5.52 14.04
N GLY A 362 7.20 -4.97 12.96
CA GLY A 362 6.54 -3.66 13.00
C GLY A 362 5.89 -3.29 11.67
N VAL A 363 5.00 -2.31 11.72
CA VAL A 363 4.30 -1.77 10.56
C VAL A 363 5.20 -0.76 9.85
N ALA A 364 5.44 -0.95 8.57
CA ALA A 364 6.29 -0.09 7.76
C ALA A 364 5.61 1.27 7.52
N ARG A 365 6.31 2.34 7.91
CA ARG A 365 5.97 3.74 7.65
C ARG A 365 7.02 4.32 6.73
N TYR A 366 6.63 4.61 5.50
CA TYR A 366 7.51 5.26 4.55
C TYR A 366 7.54 6.76 4.90
N PRO A 367 8.65 7.47 4.79
CA PRO A 367 8.69 8.91 5.10
C PRO A 367 7.77 9.77 4.21
N ALA A 368 7.39 9.25 3.03
CA ALA A 368 6.27 9.76 2.24
C ALA A 368 4.88 9.49 2.88
N SER A 369 4.80 8.87 4.07
CA SER A 369 3.61 8.54 4.88
C SER A 369 3.53 9.34 6.21
N GLU A 370 4.63 9.89 6.72
CA GLU A 370 4.71 10.51 8.08
C GLU A 370 4.43 12.02 8.16
N VAL A 371 4.29 12.75 7.05
CA VAL A 371 3.85 14.18 7.10
C VAL A 371 2.42 14.32 7.66
N VAL A 372 1.66 13.22 7.78
CA VAL A 372 0.25 13.17 8.17
C VAL A 372 0.03 13.33 9.70
N ALA A 373 1.05 13.14 10.55
CA ALA A 373 0.87 13.26 12.00
C ALA A 373 0.71 14.70 12.50
N SER A 374 0.87 15.71 11.63
CA SER A 374 0.81 17.14 11.99
C SER A 374 -0.53 17.83 11.69
N GLY A 375 -1.54 17.09 11.20
CA GLY A 375 -2.79 17.70 10.72
C GLY A 375 -2.62 18.50 9.43
N VAL A 376 -1.45 18.42 8.78
CA VAL A 376 -1.21 19.02 7.47
C VAL A 376 -1.87 18.15 6.40
N ARG A 377 -2.94 18.69 5.81
CA ARG A 377 -3.65 18.10 4.66
C ARG A 377 -2.66 17.95 3.50
N ARG A 378 -2.53 16.73 2.95
CA ARG A 378 -1.77 16.53 1.72
C ARG A 378 -2.43 17.24 0.56
N MET A 379 -1.62 17.78 -0.33
CA MET A 379 -2.06 18.59 -1.45
C MET A 379 -1.72 17.91 -2.78
N PRO A 380 -2.64 17.90 -3.75
CA PRO A 380 -2.31 17.55 -5.13
C PRO A 380 -1.14 18.41 -5.63
N CYS A 381 -0.26 17.86 -6.46
CA CYS A 381 0.86 18.58 -7.01
C CYS A 381 0.93 18.44 -8.53
N VAL A 382 1.21 19.55 -9.21
CA VAL A 382 1.56 19.57 -10.63
C VAL A 382 3.06 19.86 -10.72
N PHE A 383 3.82 18.88 -11.19
CA PHE A 383 5.24 19.01 -11.47
C PHE A 383 5.44 19.51 -12.90
N PHE A 384 6.33 20.48 -13.08
CA PHE A 384 6.64 21.08 -14.37
C PHE A 384 8.11 20.82 -14.69
N ASP A 385 8.42 20.35 -15.90
CA ASP A 385 9.76 20.56 -16.45
C ASP A 385 9.98 22.05 -16.77
N ARG A 386 11.24 22.48 -16.84
CA ARG A 386 11.57 23.85 -17.23
C ARG A 386 11.61 24.02 -18.74
N ASP A 387 12.49 23.32 -19.44
CA ASP A 387 12.86 23.66 -20.82
C ASP A 387 12.01 22.85 -21.80
N GLY A 388 11.10 23.53 -22.51
CA GLY A 388 10.09 22.93 -23.38
C GLY A 388 8.69 22.92 -22.75
N VAL A 389 8.54 23.30 -21.48
CA VAL A 389 7.24 23.38 -20.77
C VAL A 389 7.00 24.76 -20.17
N VAL A 390 7.93 25.25 -19.35
CA VAL A 390 7.85 26.60 -18.73
C VAL A 390 8.59 27.62 -19.57
N ASN A 391 9.77 27.26 -20.01
CA ASN A 391 10.66 28.04 -20.85
C ASN A 391 10.63 27.50 -22.28
N ASP A 392 10.53 28.39 -23.26
CA ASP A 392 10.82 28.12 -24.66
C ASP A 392 12.34 28.31 -24.86
N PRO A 393 13.13 27.22 -24.99
CA PRO A 393 14.57 27.33 -25.16
C PRO A 393 14.95 27.91 -26.54
N ARG A 394 14.01 28.03 -27.49
CA ARG A 394 14.28 28.42 -28.88
C ARG A 394 15.47 27.62 -29.45
N ASP A 395 16.45 28.30 -30.02
CA ASP A 395 17.67 27.70 -30.57
C ASP A 395 18.77 27.45 -29.51
N HIS A 396 18.52 27.77 -28.23
CA HIS A 396 19.51 27.61 -27.16
C HIS A 396 19.52 26.18 -26.64
N TYR A 397 20.68 25.50 -26.78
CA TYR A 397 20.87 24.18 -26.20
C TYR A 397 20.92 24.19 -24.66
N TYR A 398 21.35 25.32 -24.07
CA TYR A 398 21.21 25.63 -22.64
C TYR A 398 20.85 27.11 -22.51
N VAL A 399 19.80 27.43 -21.75
CA VAL A 399 19.53 28.81 -21.32
C VAL A 399 20.48 29.12 -20.16
N THR A 400 21.48 29.98 -20.40
CA THR A 400 22.56 30.25 -19.43
C THR A 400 22.42 31.59 -18.71
N ARG A 401 21.43 32.40 -19.07
CA ARG A 401 21.15 33.71 -18.47
C ARG A 401 19.69 34.10 -18.66
N TRP A 402 19.18 34.98 -17.80
CA TRP A 402 17.78 35.41 -17.82
C TRP A 402 17.33 36.01 -19.16
N SER A 403 18.19 36.75 -19.85
CA SER A 403 17.83 37.36 -21.14
C SER A 403 17.50 36.35 -22.26
N GLU A 404 17.86 35.08 -22.07
CA GLU A 404 17.56 33.97 -22.98
C GLU A 404 16.31 33.18 -22.53
N PHE A 405 15.79 33.46 -21.34
CA PHE A 405 14.60 32.81 -20.80
C PHE A 405 13.35 33.44 -21.39
N HIS A 406 12.47 32.60 -21.92
CA HIS A 406 11.21 33.03 -22.53
C HIS A 406 10.10 32.12 -22.06
N PHE A 407 9.09 32.67 -21.37
CA PHE A 407 7.96 31.85 -20.95
C PHE A 407 7.21 31.27 -22.17
N MET A 408 6.89 29.99 -22.08
CA MET A 408 5.99 29.33 -23.03
C MET A 408 4.61 30.01 -23.02
N GLU A 409 4.00 30.20 -24.18
CA GLU A 409 2.73 30.92 -24.29
C GLU A 409 1.63 30.23 -23.45
N GLY A 410 1.03 30.98 -22.53
CA GLY A 410 -0.05 30.52 -21.66
C GLY A 410 0.39 29.79 -20.39
N ILE A 411 1.68 29.44 -20.20
CA ILE A 411 2.10 28.65 -19.03
C ILE A 411 1.92 29.38 -17.70
N ILE A 412 2.09 30.71 -17.68
CA ILE A 412 1.92 31.52 -16.46
C ILE A 412 0.49 31.41 -15.93
N ASP A 413 -0.51 31.49 -16.82
CA ASP A 413 -1.93 31.33 -16.49
C ASP A 413 -2.24 29.90 -15.98
N VAL A 414 -1.58 28.89 -16.56
CA VAL A 414 -1.68 27.50 -16.07
C VAL A 414 -1.18 27.40 -14.63
N ILE A 415 0.03 27.90 -14.34
CA ILE A 415 0.64 27.86 -13.00
C ILE A 415 -0.24 28.63 -11.99
N ALA A 416 -0.71 29.83 -12.36
CA ALA A 416 -1.60 30.62 -11.51
C ALA A 416 -2.89 29.86 -11.15
N LYS A 417 -3.52 29.20 -12.13
CA LYS A 417 -4.76 28.43 -11.90
C LYS A 417 -4.54 27.15 -11.11
N VAL A 418 -3.41 26.45 -11.32
CA VAL A 418 -3.01 25.31 -10.49
C VAL A 418 -2.92 25.73 -9.02
N LYS A 419 -2.30 26.89 -8.74
CA LYS A 419 -2.23 27.40 -7.37
C LYS A 419 -3.58 27.85 -6.82
N ALA A 420 -4.41 28.52 -7.63
CA ALA A 420 -5.75 28.93 -7.22
C ALA A 420 -6.65 27.72 -6.88
N ALA A 421 -6.41 26.57 -7.52
CA ALA A 421 -7.06 25.29 -7.26
C ALA A 421 -6.62 24.60 -5.95
N GLY A 422 -5.70 25.20 -5.18
CA GLY A 422 -5.16 24.60 -3.96
C GLY A 422 -4.19 23.46 -4.20
N CYS A 423 -3.62 23.37 -5.41
CA CYS A 423 -2.56 22.42 -5.74
C CYS A 423 -1.18 23.08 -5.57
N LEU A 424 -0.17 22.27 -5.26
CA LEU A 424 1.23 22.68 -5.35
C LEU A 424 1.67 22.76 -6.81
N ALA A 425 2.48 23.77 -7.13
CA ALA A 425 3.17 23.87 -8.41
C ALA A 425 4.69 23.75 -8.16
N ILE A 426 5.32 22.70 -8.67
CA ILE A 426 6.74 22.42 -8.40
C ILE A 426 7.52 22.31 -9.71
N LEU A 427 8.65 22.99 -9.81
CA LEU A 427 9.56 22.88 -10.96
C LEU A 427 10.60 21.79 -10.71
N VAL A 428 10.75 20.85 -11.65
CA VAL A 428 11.75 19.77 -11.61
C VAL A 428 12.56 19.79 -12.91
N THR A 429 13.86 20.07 -12.86
CA THR A 429 14.63 20.36 -14.08
C THR A 429 16.06 19.80 -14.09
N SER A 430 16.55 19.37 -15.25
CA SER A 430 17.93 18.90 -15.43
C SER A 430 18.81 19.94 -16.11
N GLN A 431 19.62 20.66 -15.32
CA GLN A 431 20.46 21.79 -15.72
C GLN A 431 21.95 21.41 -15.83
N ARG A 432 22.23 20.43 -16.69
CA ARG A 432 23.58 19.92 -16.95
C ARG A 432 24.55 20.97 -17.53
N GLY A 433 24.05 22.13 -17.94
CA GLY A 433 24.88 23.28 -18.31
C GLY A 433 25.84 23.67 -17.19
N VAL A 434 25.42 23.53 -15.93
CA VAL A 434 26.26 23.76 -14.74
C VAL A 434 27.40 22.73 -14.68
N GLY A 435 27.10 21.44 -14.66
CA GLY A 435 28.10 20.37 -14.62
C GLY A 435 29.04 20.36 -15.84
N LYS A 436 28.61 20.93 -16.96
CA LYS A 436 29.42 21.14 -18.18
C LYS A 436 30.22 22.45 -18.18
N GLY A 437 30.14 23.26 -17.13
CA GLY A 437 30.84 24.55 -17.01
C GLY A 437 30.36 25.62 -17.99
N ARG A 438 29.11 25.53 -18.48
CA ARG A 438 28.49 26.51 -19.38
C ARG A 438 27.84 27.67 -18.63
N MET A 439 27.45 27.44 -17.40
CA MET A 439 26.98 28.43 -16.44
C MET A 439 27.41 27.99 -15.04
N SER A 440 27.43 28.90 -14.07
CA SER A 440 27.64 28.58 -12.66
C SER A 440 26.31 28.25 -11.96
N GLU A 441 26.39 27.67 -10.76
CA GLU A 441 25.23 27.52 -9.86
C GLU A 441 24.59 28.88 -9.54
N ALA A 442 25.39 29.94 -9.44
CA ALA A 442 24.90 31.30 -9.19
C ALA A 442 24.12 31.86 -10.38
N ASP A 443 24.59 31.63 -11.61
CA ASP A 443 23.88 32.04 -12.82
C ASP A 443 22.54 31.30 -12.94
N LEU A 444 22.51 30.00 -12.60
CA LEU A 444 21.27 29.22 -12.59
C LEU A 444 20.29 29.76 -11.54
N ALA A 445 20.78 30.03 -10.33
CA ALA A 445 19.98 30.61 -9.25
C ALA A 445 19.42 31.98 -9.63
N GLU A 446 20.19 32.81 -10.33
CA GLU A 446 19.74 34.11 -10.85
C GLU A 446 18.58 33.94 -11.86
N ILE A 447 18.66 32.98 -12.77
CA ILE A 447 17.58 32.66 -13.71
C ILE A 447 16.31 32.25 -12.94
N HIS A 448 16.44 31.35 -11.96
CA HIS A 448 15.31 30.89 -11.16
C HIS A 448 14.70 32.00 -10.32
N GLN A 449 15.51 32.89 -9.76
CA GLN A 449 15.04 34.05 -9.01
C GLN A 449 14.23 34.99 -9.91
N GLN A 450 14.78 35.39 -11.06
CA GLN A 450 14.08 36.30 -11.98
C GLN A 450 12.81 35.66 -12.57
N MET A 451 12.83 34.35 -12.82
CA MET A 451 11.65 33.57 -13.22
C MET A 451 10.56 33.64 -12.15
N GLN A 452 10.91 33.42 -10.88
CA GLN A 452 9.96 33.46 -9.78
C GLN A 452 9.39 34.88 -9.59
N GLU A 453 10.23 35.92 -9.64
CA GLU A 453 9.80 37.32 -9.54
C GLU A 453 8.81 37.70 -10.65
N GLU A 454 9.05 37.23 -11.88
CA GLU A 454 8.13 37.49 -13.01
C GLU A 454 6.81 36.71 -12.89
N LEU A 455 6.85 35.46 -12.41
CA LEU A 455 5.65 34.69 -12.12
C LEU A 455 4.80 35.38 -11.04
N GLU A 456 5.43 35.81 -9.95
CA GLU A 456 4.74 36.45 -8.82
C GLU A 456 4.07 37.76 -9.22
N ARG A 457 4.72 38.55 -10.09
CA ARG A 457 4.13 39.77 -10.67
C ARG A 457 2.82 39.50 -11.42
N GLN A 458 2.66 38.29 -11.95
CA GLN A 458 1.48 37.86 -12.70
C GLN A 458 0.55 36.93 -11.90
N GLY A 459 0.75 36.82 -10.58
CA GLY A 459 -0.10 36.01 -9.70
C GLY A 459 0.14 34.50 -9.79
N ALA A 460 1.26 34.09 -10.38
CA ALA A 460 1.75 32.71 -10.41
C ALA A 460 2.96 32.55 -9.47
N ALA A 461 3.35 31.33 -9.15
CA ALA A 461 4.58 31.04 -8.42
C ALA A 461 4.86 29.53 -8.46
N PHE A 462 6.11 29.10 -8.34
CA PHE A 462 6.41 27.75 -7.89
C PHE A 462 6.53 27.72 -6.37
N ASP A 463 6.08 26.63 -5.77
CA ASP A 463 6.22 26.35 -4.33
C ASP A 463 7.61 25.76 -4.02
N GLY A 464 8.24 25.13 -5.01
CA GLY A 464 9.61 24.60 -4.92
C GLY A 464 10.26 24.43 -6.29
N ILE A 465 11.59 24.53 -6.34
CA ILE A 465 12.41 24.35 -7.56
C ILE A 465 13.52 23.35 -7.26
N TYR A 466 13.50 22.21 -7.94
CA TYR A 466 14.45 21.12 -7.79
C TYR A 466 15.23 20.92 -9.08
N SER A 467 16.56 20.97 -8.97
CA SER A 467 17.44 20.98 -10.13
C SER A 467 18.56 19.96 -10.04
N TYR A 468 18.71 19.13 -11.08
CA TYR A 468 19.90 18.31 -11.27
C TYR A 468 20.96 19.09 -12.05
N THR A 469 22.11 19.38 -11.42
CA THR A 469 23.20 20.17 -12.03
C THR A 469 24.41 19.34 -12.43
N GLY A 470 24.39 18.02 -12.22
CA GLY A 470 25.52 17.14 -12.46
C GLY A 470 25.89 16.94 -13.94
N LEU A 471 27.11 16.42 -14.17
CA LEU A 471 27.65 16.22 -15.53
C LEU A 471 27.02 15.01 -16.24
N ALA A 472 26.74 13.92 -15.51
CA ALA A 472 26.28 12.66 -16.08
C ALA A 472 24.83 12.78 -16.60
N PRO A 473 24.51 12.29 -17.81
CA PRO A 473 23.14 12.31 -18.33
C PRO A 473 22.15 11.48 -17.50
N ASP A 474 22.65 10.47 -16.81
CA ASP A 474 21.94 9.42 -16.07
C ASP A 474 22.45 9.31 -14.62
N GLY A 475 23.08 10.37 -14.11
CA GLY A 475 23.60 10.41 -12.74
C GLY A 475 22.50 10.34 -11.68
N PRO A 476 22.84 10.04 -10.41
CA PRO A 476 21.91 10.17 -9.29
C PRO A 476 21.30 11.58 -9.27
N GLY A 477 19.97 11.70 -9.21
CA GLY A 477 19.27 12.99 -9.36
C GLY A 477 18.81 13.34 -10.79
N ALA A 478 19.38 12.73 -11.84
CA ALA A 478 19.03 13.04 -13.22
C ALA A 478 17.75 12.31 -13.67
N LYS A 479 16.92 12.97 -14.47
CA LYS A 479 15.81 12.32 -15.19
C LYS A 479 16.38 11.23 -16.10
N PRO A 480 15.80 10.01 -16.16
CA PRO A 480 14.43 9.66 -15.77
C PRO A 480 14.25 9.17 -14.32
N ARG A 481 15.25 9.34 -13.45
CA ARG A 481 15.10 8.91 -12.06
C ARG A 481 14.19 9.89 -11.30
N PRO A 482 13.31 9.40 -10.39
CA PRO A 482 12.31 10.21 -9.68
C PRO A 482 12.87 11.04 -8.51
N ASP A 483 14.19 11.09 -8.35
CA ASP A 483 14.88 11.72 -7.22
C ASP A 483 14.38 13.15 -6.93
N MET A 484 14.22 14.01 -7.95
CA MET A 484 13.72 15.39 -7.76
C MET A 484 12.25 15.46 -7.28
N ILE A 485 11.42 14.49 -7.65
CA ILE A 485 10.05 14.38 -7.10
C ILE A 485 10.13 13.96 -5.62
N TYR A 486 11.09 13.11 -5.27
CA TYR A 486 11.29 12.68 -3.89
C TYR A 486 11.89 13.77 -3.01
N ASP A 487 12.77 14.61 -3.55
CA ASP A 487 13.26 15.81 -2.87
C ASP A 487 12.10 16.77 -2.58
N ALA A 488 11.20 16.96 -3.57
CA ALA A 488 9.99 17.76 -3.38
C ALA A 488 9.05 17.20 -2.30
N LEU A 489 8.91 15.87 -2.19
CA LEU A 489 8.13 15.23 -1.12
C LEU A 489 8.72 15.46 0.28
N ALA A 490 10.03 15.71 0.37
CA ALA A 490 10.68 15.96 1.64
C ALA A 490 10.35 17.36 2.19
N ASP A 491 10.16 18.33 1.29
CA ASP A 491 9.92 19.74 1.67
C ASP A 491 8.43 20.11 1.67
N HIS A 492 7.59 19.38 0.94
CA HIS A 492 6.19 19.72 0.71
C HIS A 492 5.21 18.57 1.00
N PRO A 493 3.98 18.86 1.49
CA PRO A 493 2.99 17.84 1.82
C PRO A 493 2.26 17.31 0.56
N ILE A 494 2.99 16.72 -0.38
CA ILE A 494 2.44 16.30 -1.67
C ILE A 494 1.70 14.95 -1.56
N ASP A 495 0.54 14.85 -2.20
CA ASP A 495 -0.13 13.57 -2.47
C ASP A 495 0.21 13.06 -3.87
N LEU A 496 1.09 12.06 -3.98
CA LEU A 496 1.48 11.49 -5.27
C LEU A 496 0.30 10.88 -6.04
N THR A 497 -0.69 10.31 -5.35
CA THR A 497 -1.85 9.69 -6.02
C THR A 497 -2.73 10.70 -6.72
N LEU A 498 -2.67 11.96 -6.28
CA LEU A 498 -3.37 13.10 -6.86
C LEU A 498 -2.43 14.02 -7.65
N SER A 499 -1.21 13.57 -7.97
CA SER A 499 -0.21 14.39 -8.65
C SER A 499 0.00 14.01 -10.11
N VAL A 500 0.58 14.95 -10.86
CA VAL A 500 0.87 14.79 -12.29
C VAL A 500 2.18 15.51 -12.63
N ILE A 501 2.94 15.00 -13.60
CA ILE A 501 4.08 15.70 -14.18
C ILE A 501 3.81 16.11 -15.63
N ILE A 502 4.23 17.32 -15.99
CA ILE A 502 4.17 17.88 -17.33
C ILE A 502 5.60 17.99 -17.88
N GLY A 503 5.86 17.33 -19.02
CA GLY A 503 7.18 17.28 -19.66
C GLY A 503 7.12 17.34 -21.18
N ASP A 504 8.21 17.74 -21.84
CA ASP A 504 8.34 17.71 -23.30
C ASP A 504 9.06 16.43 -23.79
N ALA A 505 9.91 15.83 -22.96
CA ALA A 505 10.80 14.74 -23.34
C ALA A 505 10.45 13.40 -22.66
N ASP A 506 10.89 12.31 -23.29
CA ASP A 506 10.69 10.94 -22.80
C ASP A 506 11.16 10.75 -21.35
N ARG A 507 12.30 11.34 -20.99
CA ARG A 507 12.86 11.28 -19.64
C ARG A 507 11.95 11.90 -18.57
N ASP A 508 11.13 12.88 -18.91
CA ASP A 508 10.20 13.52 -17.97
C ASP A 508 9.03 12.59 -17.69
N ILE A 509 8.51 11.97 -18.75
CA ILE A 509 7.42 11.00 -18.68
C ILE A 509 7.87 9.74 -17.93
N GLU A 510 9.06 9.22 -18.23
CA GLU A 510 9.66 8.11 -17.49
C GLU A 510 9.88 8.45 -16.01
N MET A 511 10.27 9.68 -15.67
CA MET A 511 10.41 10.12 -14.29
C MET A 511 9.07 10.08 -13.54
N GLY A 512 7.99 10.58 -14.14
CA GLY A 512 6.65 10.49 -13.56
C GLY A 512 6.20 9.05 -13.34
N ARG A 513 6.37 8.19 -14.35
CA ARG A 513 6.07 6.75 -14.26
C ARG A 513 6.89 6.05 -13.17
N ASN A 514 8.18 6.37 -13.05
CA ASN A 514 9.05 5.83 -12.00
C ASN A 514 8.67 6.30 -10.60
N ALA A 515 8.07 7.49 -10.47
CA ALA A 515 7.50 8.01 -9.22
C ALA A 515 6.08 7.50 -8.94
N GLY A 516 5.45 6.79 -9.89
CA GLY A 516 4.08 6.31 -9.77
C GLY A 516 3.01 7.41 -9.88
N ILE A 517 3.30 8.52 -10.58
CA ILE A 517 2.35 9.62 -10.81
C ILE A 517 1.94 9.70 -12.28
N ARG A 518 0.82 10.37 -12.54
CA ARG A 518 0.31 10.59 -13.90
C ARG A 518 1.22 11.53 -14.68
N THR A 519 1.14 11.46 -16.00
CA THR A 519 2.06 12.13 -16.92
C THR A 519 1.28 12.84 -18.03
N ILE A 520 1.64 14.09 -18.30
CA ILE A 520 1.14 14.85 -19.44
C ILE A 520 2.34 15.24 -20.30
N ARG A 521 2.27 14.92 -21.59
CA ARG A 521 3.27 15.36 -22.56
C ARG A 521 2.83 16.64 -23.26
N LEU A 522 3.72 17.63 -23.30
CA LEU A 522 3.61 18.76 -24.22
C LEU A 522 4.36 18.42 -25.51
N VAL A 523 3.63 18.27 -26.62
CA VAL A 523 4.21 17.83 -27.90
C VAL A 523 5.01 18.96 -28.53
N GLY A 524 6.28 18.67 -28.81
CA GLY A 524 7.12 19.47 -29.71
C GLY A 524 7.46 18.71 -31.00
N GLU A 525 8.43 19.21 -31.75
CA GLU A 525 8.89 18.60 -33.02
C GLU A 525 9.69 17.29 -32.84
N LYS A 526 10.03 16.91 -31.60
CA LYS A 526 10.85 15.73 -31.29
C LYS A 526 10.03 14.44 -31.43
N ALA A 527 10.68 13.39 -31.92
CA ALA A 527 10.08 12.05 -31.97
C ALA A 527 9.72 11.56 -30.56
N VAL A 528 8.53 10.98 -30.43
CA VAL A 528 8.00 10.44 -29.17
C VAL A 528 8.41 8.98 -29.03
N GLY A 529 9.19 8.65 -28.01
CA GLY A 529 9.60 7.28 -27.69
C GLY A 529 8.88 6.67 -26.49
N VAL A 530 8.25 7.49 -25.65
CA VAL A 530 7.54 7.06 -24.43
C VAL A 530 6.15 7.69 -24.37
N GLU A 531 5.10 6.87 -24.27
CA GLU A 531 3.71 7.32 -24.16
C GLU A 531 3.43 7.97 -22.79
N ALA A 532 2.58 9.00 -22.77
CA ALA A 532 2.15 9.70 -21.56
C ALA A 532 0.64 9.52 -21.37
N ASP A 533 0.13 9.64 -20.14
CA ASP A 533 -1.30 9.44 -19.83
C ASP A 533 -2.21 10.44 -20.56
N ALA A 534 -1.70 11.64 -20.85
CA ALA A 534 -2.31 12.54 -21.82
C ALA A 534 -1.26 13.34 -22.57
N THR A 535 -1.70 13.95 -23.68
CA THR A 535 -0.84 14.70 -24.58
C THR A 535 -1.54 15.98 -25.02
N VAL A 536 -0.83 17.11 -24.98
CA VAL A 536 -1.31 18.43 -25.42
C VAL A 536 -0.34 19.06 -26.40
N GLN A 537 -0.84 19.93 -27.29
CA GLN A 537 0.02 20.60 -28.27
C GLN A 537 0.59 21.92 -27.73
N ARG A 538 -0.15 22.60 -26.84
CA ARG A 538 0.24 23.91 -26.30
C ARG A 538 -0.08 24.00 -24.81
N PRO A 539 0.66 24.80 -24.02
CA PRO A 539 0.41 24.94 -22.59
C PRO A 539 -1.03 25.37 -22.26
N GLY A 540 -1.67 26.20 -23.07
CA GLY A 540 -3.06 26.63 -22.86
C GLY A 540 -4.09 25.49 -22.84
N GLU A 541 -3.77 24.31 -23.39
CA GLU A 541 -4.63 23.12 -23.38
C GLU A 541 -4.48 22.30 -22.09
N LEU A 542 -3.40 22.52 -21.31
CA LEU A 542 -3.12 21.80 -20.07
C LEU A 542 -4.27 21.91 -19.08
N LEU A 543 -4.95 23.06 -19.02
CA LEU A 543 -6.01 23.26 -18.04
C LEU A 543 -7.21 22.34 -18.27
N ALA A 544 -7.55 22.07 -19.53
CA ALA A 544 -8.65 21.17 -19.85
C ALA A 544 -8.28 19.73 -19.43
N VAL A 545 -7.08 19.28 -19.79
CA VAL A 545 -6.58 17.94 -19.47
C VAL A 545 -6.44 17.73 -17.97
N LEU A 546 -5.93 18.73 -17.23
CA LEU A 546 -5.85 18.66 -15.77
C LEU A 546 -7.24 18.48 -15.13
N ARG A 547 -8.28 19.16 -15.64
CA ARG A 547 -9.67 18.95 -15.16
C ARG A 547 -10.19 17.56 -15.47
N GLU A 548 -9.93 17.04 -16.66
CA GLU A 548 -10.29 15.67 -17.05
C GLU A 548 -9.59 14.62 -16.16
N MET A 549 -8.36 14.93 -15.73
CA MET A 549 -7.61 14.16 -14.74
C MET A 549 -8.08 14.41 -13.29
N GLY A 550 -9.20 15.09 -13.06
CA GLY A 550 -9.78 15.24 -11.73
C GLY A 550 -9.09 16.29 -10.84
N PHE A 551 -8.27 17.17 -11.40
CA PHE A 551 -7.85 18.39 -10.69
C PHE A 551 -9.02 19.39 -10.67
N VAL A 552 -9.53 19.70 -9.48
CA VAL A 552 -10.63 20.64 -9.30
C VAL A 552 -10.09 22.06 -9.47
N MET A 553 -10.19 22.62 -10.68
CA MET A 553 -9.64 23.93 -11.04
C MET A 553 -10.67 25.00 -11.34
#